data_AF-A0A1H1UGF4-F1
#
_entry.id   AF-A0A1H1UGF4-F1
#
_cell.length_a   1.000
_cell.length_b   1.000
_cell.length_c   1.000
_cell.angle_alpha   90.00
_cell.angle_beta   90.00
_cell.angle_gamma   90.00
#
_symmetry.space_group_name_H-M   'P 1'
#
loop_
_entity.id
_entity.type
_entity.pdbx_description
1 polymer ?
#
loop_
_entity_poly.entity_id
_entity_poly.type
_entity_poly.pdbx_seq_one_letter_code
_entity_poly.pdbx_strand_id
1 'polypeptide(L)'
;MAEEKNKVGFALKKITTEQFAIIESSYKESEIVELKAGLKFGINFDNNIISVVFSTSLIQEKSPFLLIAVGCHFNINIEAWNSFYNESKTELIVPKGFISHLVMLTIGTTRGVLHCKTENTPFNKFLLPTLNVNELVKKDVVFKAEKTK
;
A
#
# COMPACT_ATOMS: atom_id res chain seq x y z
N MET A 1 7.45 -16.78 -15.63
CA MET A 1 6.28 -15.93 -15.32
C MET A 1 5.09 -16.53 -16.07
N ALA A 2 3.94 -16.70 -15.45
CA ALA A 2 2.74 -17.14 -16.15
C ALA A 2 2.18 -15.97 -16.97
N GLU A 3 1.81 -16.21 -18.23
CA GLU A 3 1.20 -15.20 -19.12
C GLU A 3 -0.33 -15.35 -19.11
N GLU A 4 -1.01 -14.30 -18.65
CA GLU A 4 -2.47 -14.23 -18.63
C GLU A 4 -2.97 -13.42 -19.84
N LYS A 5 -3.96 -13.95 -20.58
CA LYS A 5 -4.47 -13.34 -21.82
C LYS A 5 -5.37 -12.10 -21.59
N ASN A 6 -5.82 -11.88 -20.37
CA ASN A 6 -6.57 -10.69 -19.98
C ASN A 6 -5.62 -9.70 -19.30
N LYS A 7 -5.06 -8.76 -20.07
CA LYS A 7 -4.15 -7.74 -19.54
C LYS A 7 -4.93 -6.76 -18.67
N VAL A 8 -4.93 -6.98 -17.36
CA VAL A 8 -5.17 -5.89 -16.40
C VAL A 8 -4.11 -4.81 -16.70
N GLY A 9 -4.49 -3.53 -16.78
CA GLY A 9 -3.61 -2.43 -17.23
C GLY A 9 -2.38 -2.14 -16.37
N PHE A 10 -1.99 -3.06 -15.47
CA PHE A 10 -0.85 -2.96 -14.60
C PHE A 10 -0.30 -4.35 -14.23
N ALA A 11 0.93 -4.40 -13.72
CA ALA A 11 1.56 -5.59 -13.16
C ALA A 11 2.32 -5.25 -11.88
N LEU A 12 2.27 -6.13 -10.87
CA LEU A 12 3.09 -6.01 -9.66
C LEU A 12 4.56 -6.28 -10.01
N LYS A 13 5.43 -5.29 -9.83
CA LYS A 13 6.85 -5.34 -10.21
C LYS A 13 7.77 -5.61 -9.02
N LYS A 14 7.44 -5.08 -7.85
CA LYS A 14 8.27 -5.19 -6.65
C LYS A 14 7.42 -5.08 -5.38
N ILE A 15 7.80 -5.84 -4.36
CA ILE A 15 7.31 -5.71 -2.98
C ILE A 15 8.48 -5.29 -2.10
N THR A 16 8.26 -4.37 -1.16
CA THR A 16 9.24 -3.90 -0.19
C THR A 16 8.65 -3.89 1.22
N THR A 17 9.44 -4.27 2.23
CA THR A 17 9.12 -3.99 3.63
C THR A 17 9.80 -2.69 4.01
N GLU A 18 9.03 -1.61 4.10
CA GLU A 18 9.53 -0.26 4.40
C GLU A 18 9.77 -0.09 5.90
N GLN A 19 8.97 -0.77 6.72
CA GLN A 19 9.09 -0.75 8.18
C GLN A 19 8.56 -2.06 8.75
N PHE A 20 9.24 -2.60 9.77
CA PHE A 20 8.71 -3.63 10.64
C PHE A 20 9.35 -3.53 12.02
N ALA A 21 8.54 -3.54 13.07
CA ALA A 21 9.02 -3.57 14.44
C ALA A 21 7.98 -4.20 15.37
N ILE A 22 8.47 -4.94 16.37
CA ILE A 22 7.71 -5.39 17.54
C ILE A 22 8.37 -4.76 18.76
N ILE A 23 7.58 -4.09 19.59
CA ILE A 23 8.01 -3.44 20.82
C ILE A 23 7.29 -4.15 21.97
N GLU A 24 7.85 -5.29 22.41
CA GLU A 24 7.20 -6.19 23.36
C GLU A 24 6.85 -5.49 24.68
N SER A 25 7.70 -4.58 25.14
CA SER A 25 7.47 -3.78 26.35
C SER A 25 6.24 -2.87 26.28
N SER A 26 5.72 -2.62 25.08
CA SER A 26 4.51 -1.81 24.86
C SER A 26 3.24 -2.65 24.70
N TYR A 27 3.34 -3.98 24.80
CA TYR A 27 2.20 -4.89 24.72
C TYR A 27 1.76 -5.38 26.10
N LYS A 28 0.45 -5.34 26.36
CA LYS A 28 -0.22 -5.87 27.56
C LYS A 28 -1.40 -6.73 27.12
N GLU A 29 -1.45 -7.98 27.59
CA GLU A 29 -2.45 -8.98 27.16
C GLU A 29 -3.91 -8.54 27.42
N SER A 30 -4.15 -7.81 28.51
CA SER A 30 -5.50 -7.39 28.96
C SER A 30 -6.05 -6.15 28.26
N GLU A 31 -5.23 -5.44 27.48
CA GLU A 31 -5.58 -4.10 26.99
C GLU A 31 -6.17 -4.12 25.57
N ILE A 32 -7.09 -3.20 25.32
CA ILE A 32 -7.71 -3.04 23.99
C ILE A 32 -6.64 -2.59 22.99
N VAL A 33 -6.61 -3.27 21.85
CA VAL A 33 -5.71 -2.93 20.74
C VAL A 33 -6.42 -2.01 19.75
N GLU A 34 -5.86 -0.82 19.57
CA GLU A 34 -6.27 0.10 18.51
C GLU A 34 -5.47 -0.15 17.24
N LEU A 35 -6.14 -0.12 16.08
CA LEU A 35 -5.49 -0.20 14.78
C LEU A 35 -5.49 1.18 14.12
N LYS A 36 -4.30 1.65 13.75
CA LYS A 36 -4.13 2.81 12.89
C LYS A 36 -3.62 2.38 11.53
N ALA A 37 -4.22 2.90 10.47
CA ALA A 37 -3.84 2.63 9.08
C ALA A 37 -3.44 3.93 8.37
N GLY A 38 -2.55 3.81 7.41
CA GLY A 38 -2.07 4.91 6.59
C GLY A 38 -1.74 4.45 5.18
N LEU A 39 -1.91 5.36 4.23
CA LEU A 39 -1.58 5.16 2.82
C LEU A 39 -0.64 6.26 2.35
N LYS A 40 0.36 5.87 1.56
CA LYS A 40 1.17 6.80 0.79
C LYS A 40 1.24 6.33 -0.64
N PHE A 41 1.27 7.29 -1.55
CA PHE A 41 1.36 7.05 -2.98
C PHE A 41 2.65 7.67 -3.51
N GLY A 42 3.30 6.98 -4.45
CA GLY A 42 4.48 7.45 -5.14
C GLY A 42 4.38 7.21 -6.63
N ILE A 43 5.16 7.94 -7.42
CA ILE A 43 5.20 7.84 -8.87
C ILE A 43 6.64 7.88 -9.37
N ASN A 44 6.92 7.15 -10.45
CA ASN A 44 8.11 7.32 -11.26
C ASN A 44 7.64 7.47 -12.71
N PHE A 45 7.72 8.71 -13.23
CA PHE A 45 7.24 9.04 -14.57
C PHE A 45 8.06 8.35 -15.67
N ASP A 46 9.38 8.24 -15.51
CA ASP A 46 10.27 7.66 -16.52
C ASP A 46 9.98 6.17 -16.79
N ASN A 47 9.46 5.47 -15.77
CA ASN A 47 9.23 4.03 -15.82
C ASN A 47 7.75 3.64 -15.76
N ASN A 48 6.82 4.60 -15.79
CA ASN A 48 5.38 4.38 -15.63
C ASN A 48 5.02 3.54 -14.38
N ILE A 49 5.66 3.83 -13.24
CA ILE A 49 5.44 3.09 -11.99
C ILE A 49 4.56 3.91 -11.05
N ILE A 50 3.50 3.29 -10.54
CA ILE A 50 2.76 3.77 -9.37
C ILE A 50 3.15 2.90 -8.17
N SER A 51 3.53 3.55 -7.08
CA SER A 51 3.86 2.88 -5.82
C SER A 51 2.76 3.14 -4.80
N VAL A 52 2.32 2.09 -4.11
CA VAL A 52 1.41 2.20 -2.97
C VAL A 52 2.13 1.65 -1.75
N VAL A 53 2.21 2.45 -0.70
CA VAL A 53 2.69 2.00 0.61
C VAL A 53 1.52 1.99 1.57
N PHE A 54 1.19 0.81 2.07
CA PHE A 54 0.25 0.65 3.17
C PHE A 54 1.04 0.48 4.47
N SER A 55 0.69 1.29 5.46
CA SER A 55 1.28 1.23 6.81
C SER A 55 0.18 1.00 7.83
N THR A 56 0.45 0.17 8.82
CA THR A 56 -0.43 0.03 9.98
C THR A 56 0.37 -0.17 11.25
N SER A 57 -0.20 0.31 12.36
CA SER A 57 0.34 0.10 13.70
C SER A 57 -0.76 -0.37 14.64
N LEU A 58 -0.43 -1.33 15.49
CA LEU A 58 -1.25 -1.75 16.61
C LEU A 58 -0.78 -1.03 17.86
N ILE A 59 -1.70 -0.37 18.54
CA ILE A 59 -1.42 0.61 19.58
C ILE A 59 -2.15 0.21 20.86
N GLN A 60 -1.46 0.31 21.99
CA GLN A 60 -2.02 0.23 23.34
C GLN A 60 -1.46 1.41 24.14
N GLU A 61 -2.27 2.03 25.01
CA GLU A 61 -1.83 3.15 25.87
C GLU A 61 -1.07 4.27 25.09
N LYS A 62 -1.50 4.56 23.86
CA LYS A 62 -0.90 5.54 22.93
C LYS A 62 0.49 5.18 22.38
N SER A 63 1.02 3.99 22.68
CA SER A 63 2.29 3.51 22.15
C SER A 63 2.09 2.35 21.17
N PRO A 64 2.74 2.36 20.00
CA PRO A 64 2.66 1.23 19.10
C PRO A 64 3.48 0.06 19.66
N PHE A 65 2.91 -1.14 19.67
CA PHE A 65 3.64 -2.38 20.00
C PHE A 65 3.97 -3.22 18.77
N LEU A 66 3.27 -2.97 17.65
CA LEU A 66 3.57 -3.59 16.37
C LEU A 66 3.43 -2.53 15.27
N LEU A 67 4.46 -2.41 14.42
CA LEU A 67 4.46 -1.53 13.27
C LEU A 67 4.81 -2.33 12.01
N ILE A 68 4.09 -2.07 10.93
CA ILE A 68 4.44 -2.60 9.62
C ILE A 68 4.10 -1.58 8.53
N ALA A 69 5.00 -1.43 7.56
CA ALA A 69 4.74 -0.73 6.32
C ALA A 69 5.30 -1.54 5.15
N VAL A 70 4.47 -1.76 4.13
CA VAL A 70 4.82 -2.53 2.93
C VAL A 70 4.49 -1.72 1.70
N GLY A 71 5.45 -1.66 0.79
CA GLY A 71 5.32 -1.04 -0.53
C GLY A 71 5.05 -2.08 -1.60
N CYS A 72 4.08 -1.82 -2.45
CA CYS A 72 3.90 -2.51 -3.72
C CYS A 72 4.11 -1.51 -4.86
N HIS A 73 4.98 -1.86 -5.81
CA HIS A 73 5.30 -1.05 -6.97
C HIS A 73 4.70 -1.70 -8.21
N PHE A 74 3.83 -0.98 -8.90
CA PHE A 74 3.08 -1.46 -10.04
C PHE A 74 3.58 -0.79 -11.31
N ASN A 75 3.96 -1.60 -12.29
CA ASN A 75 4.20 -1.12 -13.65
C ASN A 75 2.84 -0.93 -14.32
N ILE A 76 2.55 0.27 -14.80
CA ILE A 76 1.32 0.57 -15.53
C ILE A 76 1.62 0.47 -17.03
N ASN A 77 0.74 -0.18 -17.79
CA ASN A 77 0.95 -0.23 -19.24
C ASN A 77 0.75 1.16 -19.86
N ILE A 78 1.30 1.34 -21.06
CA ILE A 78 1.32 2.66 -21.70
C ILE A 78 -0.10 3.15 -22.04
N GLU A 79 -1.00 2.23 -22.38
CA GLU A 79 -2.38 2.56 -22.73
C GLU A 79 -3.13 3.14 -21.51
N ALA A 80 -3.04 2.48 -20.34
CA ALA A 80 -3.67 2.99 -19.12
C ALA A 80 -2.97 4.27 -18.64
N TRP A 81 -1.64 4.30 -18.67
CA TRP A 81 -0.87 5.48 -18.27
C TRP A 81 -1.28 6.73 -19.07
N ASN A 82 -1.32 6.62 -20.40
CA ASN A 82 -1.74 7.71 -21.28
C ASN A 82 -3.19 8.12 -21.03
N SER A 83 -4.09 7.18 -20.75
CA SER A 83 -5.48 7.50 -20.40
C SER A 83 -5.64 8.27 -19.08
N PHE A 84 -4.64 8.21 -18.19
CA PHE A 84 -4.63 8.92 -16.92
C PHE A 84 -3.88 10.27 -17.03
N TYR A 85 -3.10 10.47 -18.08
CA TYR A 85 -2.24 11.64 -18.21
C TYR A 85 -3.00 12.85 -18.75
N ASN A 86 -2.87 13.98 -18.05
CA ASN A 86 -3.38 15.27 -18.48
C ASN A 86 -2.23 16.13 -19.02
N GLU A 87 -2.12 16.18 -20.35
CA GLU A 87 -1.06 16.92 -21.04
C GLU A 87 -1.06 18.41 -20.69
N SER A 88 -2.23 19.04 -20.68
CA SER A 88 -2.37 20.49 -20.44
C SER A 88 -1.86 20.92 -19.07
N LYS A 89 -1.98 20.03 -18.06
CA LYS A 89 -1.58 20.31 -16.68
C LYS A 89 -0.30 19.62 -16.25
N THR A 90 0.31 18.81 -17.13
CA THR A 90 1.49 18.00 -16.81
C THR A 90 1.30 17.18 -15.51
N GLU A 91 0.16 16.51 -15.41
CA GLU A 91 -0.22 15.72 -14.22
C GLU A 91 -0.79 14.35 -14.63
N LEU A 92 -0.54 13.34 -13.81
CA LEU A 92 -1.19 12.03 -13.92
C LEU A 92 -2.36 11.99 -12.93
N ILE A 93 -3.59 11.82 -13.43
CA ILE A 93 -4.82 11.72 -12.64
C ILE A 93 -5.25 10.26 -12.63
N VAL A 94 -4.96 9.56 -11.54
CA VAL A 94 -5.28 8.13 -11.41
C VAL A 94 -6.68 7.99 -10.82
N PRO A 95 -7.63 7.34 -11.55
CA PRO A 95 -9.00 7.19 -11.08
C PRO A 95 -9.10 6.45 -9.75
N LYS A 96 -10.01 6.88 -8.88
CA LYS A 96 -10.30 6.26 -7.58
C LYS A 96 -10.42 4.75 -7.66
N GLY A 97 -11.18 4.23 -8.64
CA GLY A 97 -11.39 2.79 -8.81
C GLY A 97 -10.09 2.03 -9.07
N PHE A 98 -9.22 2.60 -9.91
CA PHE A 98 -7.94 1.99 -10.26
C PHE A 98 -6.97 1.99 -9.07
N ILE A 99 -6.80 3.14 -8.41
CA ILE A 99 -5.89 3.24 -7.26
C ILE A 99 -6.40 2.43 -6.05
N SER A 100 -7.72 2.35 -5.84
CA SER A 100 -8.32 1.47 -4.83
C SER A 100 -7.98 0.00 -5.07
N HIS A 101 -7.92 -0.44 -6.33
CA HIS A 101 -7.52 -1.81 -6.65
C HIS A 101 -6.04 -2.06 -6.28
N LEU A 102 -5.14 -1.12 -6.59
CA LEU A 102 -3.73 -1.22 -6.19
C LEU A 102 -3.57 -1.22 -4.65
N VAL A 103 -4.36 -0.41 -3.95
CA VAL A 103 -4.41 -0.39 -2.48
C VAL A 103 -4.89 -1.72 -1.92
N MET A 104 -5.94 -2.31 -2.49
CA MET A 104 -6.46 -3.62 -2.05
C MET A 104 -5.37 -4.70 -2.15
N LEU A 105 -4.66 -4.76 -3.27
CA LEU A 105 -3.54 -5.69 -3.45
C LEU A 105 -2.45 -5.46 -2.41
N THR A 106 -2.08 -4.20 -2.18
CA THR A 106 -1.04 -3.82 -1.21
C THR A 106 -1.42 -4.20 0.23
N ILE A 107 -2.68 -4.02 0.63
CA ILE A 107 -3.19 -4.45 1.94
C ILE A 107 -3.12 -5.97 2.06
N GLY A 108 -3.52 -6.71 1.02
CA GLY A 108 -3.41 -8.17 0.96
C GLY A 108 -1.97 -8.65 1.09
N THR A 109 -1.04 -8.03 0.35
CA THR A 109 0.40 -8.30 0.46
C THR A 109 0.91 -7.99 1.87
N THR A 110 0.51 -6.86 2.45
CA THR A 110 0.92 -6.48 3.83
C THR A 110 0.48 -7.52 4.85
N ARG A 111 -0.74 -8.08 4.70
CA ARG A 111 -1.23 -9.16 5.56
C ARG A 111 -0.32 -10.39 5.49
N GLY A 112 0.08 -10.80 4.27
CA GLY A 112 1.00 -11.92 4.08
C GLY A 112 2.38 -11.68 4.68
N VAL A 113 2.94 -10.48 4.46
CA VAL A 113 4.23 -10.08 5.05
C VAL A 113 4.14 -10.07 6.58
N LEU A 114 3.06 -9.52 7.15
CA LEU A 114 2.84 -9.51 8.61
C LEU A 114 2.79 -10.91 9.18
N HIS A 115 2.03 -11.82 8.55
CA HIS A 115 1.93 -13.21 8.97
C HIS A 115 3.31 -13.88 8.97
N CYS A 116 4.07 -13.76 7.88
CA CYS A 116 5.41 -14.35 7.77
C CYS A 116 6.40 -13.75 8.80
N LYS A 117 6.36 -12.43 9.01
CA LYS A 117 7.25 -11.74 9.96
C LYS A 117 6.96 -12.04 11.42
N THR A 118 5.73 -12.46 11.75
CA THR A 118 5.30 -12.77 13.11
C THR A 118 5.16 -14.27 13.35
N GLU A 119 5.39 -15.11 12.33
CA GLU A 119 5.30 -16.55 12.44
C GLU A 119 6.20 -17.07 13.58
N ASN A 120 5.71 -18.04 14.34
CA ASN A 120 6.39 -18.58 15.52
C ASN A 120 6.64 -17.57 16.66
N THR A 121 5.94 -16.42 16.66
CA THR A 121 5.92 -15.46 17.79
C THR A 121 4.53 -15.36 18.41
N PRO A 122 4.40 -14.94 19.69
CA PRO A 122 3.09 -14.67 20.30
C PRO A 122 2.28 -13.60 19.56
N PHE A 123 2.93 -12.76 18.75
CA PHE A 123 2.29 -11.69 17.99
C PHE A 123 1.61 -12.15 16.71
N ASN A 124 1.76 -13.41 16.29
CA ASN A 124 1.09 -13.93 15.09
C ASN A 124 -0.44 -13.93 15.20
N LYS A 125 -0.98 -13.90 16.43
CA LYS A 125 -2.41 -13.75 16.68
C LYS A 125 -2.99 -12.43 16.16
N PHE A 126 -2.16 -11.41 15.96
CA PHE A 126 -2.57 -10.10 15.47
C PHE A 126 -2.65 -10.07 13.95
N LEU A 127 -3.74 -10.61 13.42
CA LEU A 127 -4.02 -10.58 11.99
C LEU A 127 -4.49 -9.19 11.55
N LEU A 128 -4.01 -8.73 10.40
CA LEU A 128 -4.52 -7.52 9.76
C LEU A 128 -5.96 -7.76 9.28
N PRO A 129 -6.98 -7.08 9.84
CA PRO A 129 -8.38 -7.27 9.45
C PRO A 129 -8.64 -6.90 7.98
N THR A 130 -9.84 -7.22 7.52
CA THR A 130 -10.35 -6.66 6.27
C THR A 130 -10.64 -5.17 6.49
N LEU A 131 -10.09 -4.32 5.62
CA LEU A 131 -10.28 -2.87 5.67
C LEU A 131 -11.17 -2.45 4.51
N ASN A 132 -12.10 -1.53 4.77
CA ASN A 132 -12.92 -0.96 3.70
C ASN A 132 -12.08 0.04 2.89
N VAL A 133 -11.59 -0.38 1.73
CA VAL A 133 -10.74 0.45 0.86
C VAL A 133 -11.45 1.71 0.38
N ASN A 134 -12.78 1.68 0.24
CA ASN A 134 -13.55 2.87 -0.16
C ASN A 134 -13.51 3.99 0.88
N GLU A 135 -13.29 3.67 2.15
CA GLU A 135 -13.10 4.66 3.22
C GLU A 135 -11.67 5.24 3.23
N LEU A 136 -10.69 4.45 2.78
CA LEU A 136 -9.27 4.83 2.74
C LEU A 136 -8.94 5.68 1.52
N VAL A 137 -9.54 5.38 0.36
CA VAL A 137 -9.36 6.11 -0.89
C VAL A 137 -10.66 6.81 -1.24
N LYS A 138 -10.74 8.12 -0.99
CA LYS A 138 -11.97 8.89 -1.16
C LYS A 138 -12.15 9.53 -2.54
N LYS A 139 -11.05 9.76 -3.27
CA LYS A 139 -11.00 10.49 -4.53
C LYS A 139 -9.83 10.03 -5.39
N ASP A 140 -9.78 10.55 -6.61
CA ASP A 140 -8.66 10.36 -7.54
C ASP A 140 -7.35 10.86 -6.93
N VAL A 141 -6.23 10.24 -7.33
CA VAL A 141 -4.89 10.62 -6.90
C VAL A 141 -4.20 11.36 -8.04
N VAL A 142 -3.73 12.57 -7.75
CA VAL A 142 -3.07 13.45 -8.72
C VAL A 142 -1.58 13.50 -8.42
N PHE A 143 -0.77 13.18 -9.42
CA PHE A 143 0.68 13.32 -9.37
C PHE A 143 1.13 14.40 -10.35
N LYS A 144 1.89 15.38 -9.89
CA LYS A 144 2.45 16.42 -10.76
C LYS A 144 3.79 15.95 -11.30
N ALA A 145 4.01 16.10 -12.60
CA ALA A 145 5.35 15.95 -13.16
C ALA A 145 6.19 17.14 -12.71
N GLU A 146 7.31 16.89 -12.02
CA GLU A 146 8.27 17.95 -11.79
C GLU A 146 8.90 18.32 -13.14
N LYS A 147 8.78 19.59 -13.54
CA LYS A 147 9.60 20.10 -14.65
C LYS A 147 11.03 20.11 -14.16
N THR A 148 11.84 19.15 -14.58
CA THR A 148 13.29 19.22 -14.43
C THR A 148 13.73 20.49 -15.16
N LYS A 149 14.28 21.45 -14.41
CA LYS A 149 14.93 22.64 -14.98
C LYS A 149 16.23 22.25 -15.65
#